data_AF-A0A261XVM2-F1
#
_entry.id   AF-A0A261XVM2-F1
#
_cell.length_a   1.000
_cell.length_b   1.000
_cell.length_c   1.000
_cell.angle_alpha   90.00
_cell.angle_beta   90.00
_cell.angle_gamma   90.00
#
_symmetry.space_group_name_H-M   'P 1'
#
loop_
_entity.id
_entity.type
_entity.pdbx_description
1 polymer ?
#
loop_
_entity_poly.entity_id
_entity_poly.type
_entity_poly.pdbx_seq_one_letter_code
_entity_poly.pdbx_strand_id
1 'polypeptide(L)'
;MSAFAVSNLAVTTSTSGSMANARRRVLSLYRDWQKAAPEIVSLYQLDIPASAIRAKVREEFEKNRHIDDVNVTDILIFKGRAEFQETMNLWKQYTHIMRYFAKEEAPPKPEGFLDKFYEGRG
;
A
#
# COMPACT_ATOMS: atom_id res chain seq x y z
N MET A 1 -23.73 23.93 15.59
CA MET A 1 -23.14 22.87 14.74
C MET A 1 -21.74 22.63 15.27
N SER A 2 -21.50 21.54 16.00
CA SER A 2 -20.17 21.28 16.57
C SER A 2 -19.24 20.80 15.45
N ALA A 3 -18.08 21.43 15.29
CA ALA A 3 -17.08 20.99 14.33
C ALA A 3 -16.39 19.74 14.87
N PHE A 4 -16.53 18.61 14.17
CA PHE A 4 -15.78 17.40 14.49
C PHE A 4 -14.30 17.63 14.15
N ALA A 5 -13.40 17.34 15.09
CA ALA A 5 -11.96 17.42 14.85
C ALA A 5 -11.51 16.35 13.85
N VAL A 6 -10.61 16.73 12.94
CA VAL A 6 -10.10 15.83 11.90
C VAL A 6 -8.91 15.02 12.44
N SER A 7 -8.80 13.74 12.08
CA SER A 7 -7.69 12.87 12.51
C SER A 7 -6.33 13.34 11.99
N ASN A 8 -5.26 12.94 12.69
CA ASN A 8 -3.89 13.22 12.27
C ASN A 8 -3.62 12.62 10.86
N LEU A 9 -2.87 13.34 10.03
CA LEU A 9 -2.56 13.01 8.62
C LEU A 9 -3.77 12.91 7.68
N ALA A 10 -4.96 13.35 8.11
CA ALA A 10 -6.12 13.42 7.25
C ALA A 10 -5.92 14.37 6.06
N VAL A 11 -6.32 13.90 4.88
CA VAL A 11 -6.25 14.68 3.63
C VAL A 11 -7.65 14.72 3.02
N THR A 12 -8.14 15.92 2.72
CA THR A 12 -9.42 16.09 2.03
C THR A 12 -9.37 15.48 0.64
N THR A 13 -10.34 14.61 0.33
CA THR A 13 -10.47 14.01 -1.00
C THR A 13 -10.80 15.08 -2.03
N SER A 14 -10.08 15.07 -3.14
CA SER A 14 -10.28 15.96 -4.28
C SER A 14 -10.07 15.21 -5.59
N THR A 15 -10.70 15.70 -6.66
CA THR A 15 -10.50 15.20 -8.03
C THR A 15 -9.34 15.94 -8.70
N SER A 16 -8.57 15.23 -9.53
CA SER A 16 -7.38 15.79 -10.17
C SER A 16 -7.69 16.62 -11.42
N GLY A 17 -8.81 16.35 -12.09
CA GLY A 17 -9.25 17.00 -13.33
C GLY A 17 -8.40 16.70 -14.57
N SER A 18 -7.13 16.32 -14.40
CA SER A 18 -6.23 15.89 -15.47
C SER A 18 -5.23 14.84 -14.97
N MET A 19 -4.73 14.02 -15.89
CA MET A 19 -3.71 13.02 -15.58
C MET A 19 -2.38 13.65 -15.09
N ALA A 20 -2.04 14.85 -15.58
CA ALA A 20 -0.84 15.56 -15.11
C ALA A 20 -0.92 15.91 -13.62
N ASN A 21 -2.08 16.36 -13.14
CA ASN A 21 -2.32 16.63 -11.73
C ASN A 21 -2.35 15.33 -10.90
N ALA A 22 -3.01 14.29 -11.42
CA ALA A 22 -3.06 12.99 -10.77
C ALA A 22 -1.64 12.43 -10.56
N ARG A 23 -0.78 12.48 -11.58
CA ARG A 23 0.63 12.06 -11.50
C ARG A 23 1.40 12.79 -10.39
N ARG A 24 1.21 14.11 -10.23
CA ARG A 24 1.84 14.87 -9.14
C ARG A 24 1.39 14.37 -7.77
N ARG A 25 0.09 14.08 -7.61
CA ARG A 25 -0.48 13.56 -6.36
C ARG A 25 0.00 12.15 -6.05
N VAL A 26 0.07 11.27 -7.06
CA VAL A 26 0.67 9.93 -6.93
C VAL A 26 2.12 10.02 -6.46
N LEU A 27 2.94 10.87 -7.09
CA LEU A 27 4.35 11.03 -6.71
C LEU A 27 4.52 11.64 -5.31
N SER A 28 3.63 12.54 -4.89
CA SER A 28 3.61 13.05 -3.52
C SER A 28 3.31 11.91 -2.53
N LEU A 29 2.24 11.15 -2.76
CA LEU A 29 1.89 10.01 -1.90
C LEU A 29 3.01 8.97 -1.85
N TYR A 30 3.62 8.65 -2.99
CA TYR A 30 4.76 7.74 -3.05
C TYR A 30 5.93 8.23 -2.18
N ARG A 31 6.28 9.52 -2.26
CA ARG A 31 7.35 10.09 -1.43
C ARG A 31 7.03 10.04 0.06
N ASP A 32 5.78 10.24 0.44
CA ASP A 32 5.33 10.17 1.83
C ASP A 32 5.55 8.75 2.38
N TRP A 33 5.14 7.71 1.64
CA TRP A 33 5.41 6.32 2.00
C TRP A 33 6.91 6.00 2.09
N GLN A 34 7.71 6.45 1.11
CA GLN A 34 9.15 6.18 1.09
C GLN A 34 9.90 6.79 2.29
N LYS A 35 9.44 7.95 2.76
CA LYS A 35 9.96 8.64 3.95
C LYS A 35 9.52 7.95 5.25
N ALA A 36 8.27 7.50 5.31
CA ALA A 36 7.69 6.86 6.49
C ALA A 36 8.24 5.44 6.77
N ALA A 37 8.84 4.78 5.77
CA ALA A 37 9.30 3.39 5.91
C ALA A 37 10.11 3.07 7.21
N PRO A 38 11.11 3.87 7.64
CA PRO A 38 11.82 3.60 8.90
C PRO A 38 10.91 3.72 10.13
N GLU A 39 9.98 4.66 10.13
CA GLU A 39 9.01 4.86 11.20
C GLU A 39 8.04 3.68 11.27
N ILE A 40 7.57 3.18 10.13
CA ILE A 40 6.71 1.98 10.07
C ILE A 40 7.42 0.77 10.70
N VAL A 41 8.70 0.54 10.37
CA VAL A 41 9.48 -0.56 10.98
C VAL A 41 9.53 -0.42 12.50
N SER A 42 9.76 0.81 13.00
CA SER A 42 9.81 1.08 14.44
C SER A 42 8.45 0.95 15.13
N LEU A 43 7.39 1.50 14.54
CA LEU A 43 6.03 1.50 15.10
C LEU A 43 5.47 0.08 15.24
N TYR A 44 5.77 -0.77 14.27
CA TYR A 44 5.27 -2.15 14.21
C TYR A 44 6.27 -3.20 14.69
N GLN A 45 7.47 -2.80 15.12
CA GLN A 45 8.56 -3.69 15.55
C GLN A 45 8.82 -4.81 14.53
N LEU A 46 8.97 -4.43 13.25
CA LEU A 46 9.12 -5.40 12.16
C LEU A 46 10.53 -5.99 12.11
N ASP A 47 10.62 -7.30 11.92
CA ASP A 47 11.88 -8.04 11.70
C ASP A 47 12.39 -7.93 10.25
N ILE A 48 12.11 -6.81 9.57
CA ILE A 48 12.56 -6.54 8.20
C ILE A 48 13.11 -5.13 8.08
N PRO A 49 14.14 -4.90 7.23
CA PRO A 49 14.72 -3.59 7.07
C PRO A 49 13.76 -2.63 6.35
N ALA A 50 13.90 -1.32 6.60
CA ALA A 50 13.12 -0.29 5.92
C ALA A 50 13.25 -0.33 4.38
N SER A 51 14.34 -0.89 3.84
CA SER A 51 14.49 -1.14 2.41
C SER A 51 13.46 -2.13 1.87
N ALA A 52 13.10 -3.17 2.62
CA ALA A 52 12.07 -4.14 2.24
C ALA A 52 10.70 -3.47 2.17
N ILE A 53 10.37 -2.61 3.14
CA ILE A 53 9.14 -1.80 3.12
C ILE A 53 9.10 -0.89 1.88
N ARG A 54 10.20 -0.16 1.59
CA ARG A 54 10.27 0.70 0.40
C ARG A 54 10.12 -0.09 -0.91
N ALA A 55 10.72 -1.28 -0.98
CA ALA A 55 10.58 -2.16 -2.13
C ALA A 55 9.13 -2.63 -2.31
N LYS A 56 8.48 -3.02 -1.21
CA LYS A 56 7.08 -3.44 -1.22
C LYS A 56 6.12 -2.31 -1.61
N VAL A 57 6.31 -1.11 -1.06
CA VAL A 57 5.58 0.10 -1.47
C VAL A 57 5.75 0.33 -2.97
N ARG A 58 6.98 0.25 -3.49
CA ARG A 58 7.22 0.40 -4.94
C ARG A 58 6.45 -0.66 -5.75
N GLU A 59 6.47 -1.92 -5.33
CA GLU A 59 5.71 -2.99 -5.99
C GLU A 59 4.22 -2.66 -6.06
N GLU A 60 3.59 -2.23 -4.96
CA GLU A 60 2.16 -1.88 -4.94
C GLU A 60 1.81 -0.71 -5.87
N PHE A 61 2.69 0.28 -5.99
CA PHE A 61 2.51 1.38 -6.95
C PHE A 61 2.68 0.90 -8.40
N GLU A 62 3.65 0.04 -8.68
CA GLU A 62 3.90 -0.47 -10.04
C GLU A 62 2.77 -1.40 -10.53
N LYS A 63 2.07 -2.11 -9.64
CA LYS A 63 0.88 -2.92 -10.01
C LYS A 63 -0.17 -2.13 -10.80
N ASN A 64 -0.27 -0.83 -10.52
CA ASN A 64 -1.27 0.07 -11.10
C ASN A 64 -0.71 1.02 -12.17
N ARG A 65 0.55 0.84 -12.59
CA ARG A 65 1.26 1.78 -13.48
C ARG A 65 0.62 1.98 -14.86
N HIS A 66 -0.12 0.98 -15.34
CA HIS A 66 -0.73 0.96 -16.67
C HIS A 66 -2.12 1.60 -16.72
N ILE A 67 -2.58 2.22 -15.63
CA ILE A 67 -3.89 2.85 -15.56
C ILE A 67 -3.81 4.25 -16.15
N ASP A 68 -4.58 4.48 -17.21
CA ASP A 68 -4.64 5.75 -17.93
C ASP A 68 -5.91 6.58 -17.63
N ASP A 69 -6.86 6.04 -16.87
CA ASP A 69 -8.06 6.75 -16.44
C ASP A 69 -7.78 7.60 -15.18
N VAL A 70 -8.03 8.91 -15.29
CA VAL A 70 -7.84 9.88 -14.20
C VAL A 70 -8.75 9.60 -13.00
N ASN A 71 -9.99 9.17 -13.23
CA ASN A 71 -10.95 8.91 -12.15
C ASN A 71 -10.55 7.67 -11.35
N VAL A 72 -10.11 6.62 -12.06
CA VAL A 72 -9.57 5.41 -11.42
C VAL A 72 -8.31 5.75 -10.63
N THR A 73 -7.44 6.58 -11.19
CA THR A 73 -6.22 7.04 -10.50
C THR A 73 -6.56 7.81 -9.23
N ASP A 74 -7.56 8.69 -9.26
CA ASP A 74 -8.02 9.45 -8.09
C ASP A 74 -8.56 8.53 -6.97
N ILE A 75 -9.30 7.49 -7.33
CA ILE A 75 -9.77 6.47 -6.38
C ILE A 75 -8.58 5.74 -5.75
N LEU A 76 -7.57 5.39 -6.53
CA LEU A 76 -6.36 4.73 -6.02
C LEU A 76 -5.54 5.64 -5.10
N ILE A 77 -5.41 6.93 -5.44
CA ILE A 77 -4.78 7.92 -4.56
C ILE A 77 -5.54 8.01 -3.23
N PHE A 78 -6.87 8.06 -3.28
CA PHE A 78 -7.70 8.08 -2.07
C PHE A 78 -7.47 6.85 -1.20
N LYS A 79 -7.53 5.64 -1.78
CA LYS A 79 -7.26 4.39 -1.06
C LYS A 79 -5.86 4.37 -0.47
N GLY A 80 -4.84 4.78 -1.22
CA GLY A 80 -3.46 4.82 -0.74
C GLY A 80 -3.22 5.86 0.36
N ARG A 81 -3.98 6.97 0.39
CA ARG A 81 -3.96 7.96 1.48
C ARG A 81 -4.63 7.42 2.74
N ALA A 82 -5.77 6.73 2.61
CA ALA A 82 -6.44 6.07 3.72
C ALA A 82 -5.55 4.98 4.33
N GLU A 83 -4.97 4.12 3.49
CA GLU A 83 -4.03 3.08 3.89
C GLU A 83 -2.84 3.66 4.67
N PHE A 84 -2.30 4.81 4.21
CA PHE A 84 -1.20 5.50 4.88
C PHE A 84 -1.60 6.01 6.26
N GLN A 85 -2.75 6.65 6.40
CA GLN A 85 -3.26 7.13 7.68
C GLN A 85 -3.48 5.99 8.66
N GLU A 86 -4.12 4.91 8.23
CA GLU A 86 -4.35 3.73 9.07
C GLU A 86 -3.04 3.10 9.57
N THR A 87 -1.99 3.09 8.74
CA THR A 87 -0.67 2.61 9.12
C THR A 87 0.03 3.56 10.09
N MET A 88 0.11 4.85 9.78
CA MET A 88 0.88 5.80 10.59
C MET A 88 0.21 6.13 11.92
N ASN A 89 -1.13 6.04 11.98
CA ASN A 89 -1.88 6.25 13.22
C ASN A 89 -2.07 4.96 14.04
N LEU A 90 -1.37 3.85 13.69
CA LEU A 90 -1.47 2.56 14.39
C LEU A 90 -2.90 2.01 14.49
N TRP A 91 -3.75 2.28 13.49
CA TRP A 91 -5.08 1.65 13.40
C TRP A 91 -4.99 0.23 12.86
N LYS A 92 -3.96 -0.05 12.05
CA LYS A 92 -3.55 -1.40 11.66
C LYS A 92 -2.67 -2.05 12.72
N GLN A 93 -2.67 -3.39 12.71
CA GLN A 93 -1.78 -4.24 13.50
C GLN A 93 -0.67 -4.88 12.64
N TYR A 94 0.36 -5.44 13.28
CA TYR A 94 1.49 -6.15 12.66
C TYR A 94 1.06 -7.10 11.53
N THR A 95 0.06 -7.94 11.77
CA THR A 95 -0.46 -8.94 10.81
C THR A 95 -0.95 -8.32 9.50
N HIS A 96 -1.52 -7.11 9.56
CA HIS A 96 -1.98 -6.39 8.36
C HIS A 96 -0.81 -5.93 7.50
N ILE A 97 0.28 -5.48 8.13
CA ILE A 97 1.51 -5.09 7.42
C ILE A 97 2.17 -6.31 6.80
N MET A 98 2.32 -7.40 7.56
CA MET A 98 2.97 -8.62 7.08
C MET A 98 2.19 -9.32 5.97
N ARG A 99 0.87 -9.10 5.87
CA ARG A 99 0.07 -9.63 4.75
C ARG A 99 0.55 -9.15 3.38
N TYR A 100 1.20 -7.98 3.28
CA TYR A 100 1.82 -7.52 2.03
C TYR A 100 3.04 -8.36 1.61
N PHE A 101 3.64 -9.10 2.55
CA PHE A 101 4.80 -9.98 2.37
C PHE A 101 4.41 -11.47 2.28
N ALA A 102 3.12 -11.78 2.27
CA ALA A 102 2.63 -13.16 2.32
C ALA A 102 3.07 -14.01 1.10
N LYS A 103 3.39 -13.39 -0.04
CA LYS A 103 3.89 -14.13 -1.22
C LYS A 103 5.34 -14.56 -1.06
N GLU A 104 6.14 -13.75 -0.39
CA GLU A 104 7.54 -14.01 -0.10
C GLU A 104 7.70 -15.06 1.00
N GLU A 105 6.76 -15.11 1.94
CA GLU A 105 6.73 -16.10 3.02
C GLU A 105 6.04 -17.42 2.62
N ALA A 106 5.28 -17.43 1.51
CA ALA A 106 4.57 -18.62 1.06
C ALA A 106 5.56 -19.71 0.62
N PRO A 107 5.25 -21.00 0.90
CA PRO A 107 6.02 -22.11 0.33
C PRO A 107 5.99 -22.04 -1.21
N PRO A 108 7.04 -22.54 -1.87
CA PRO A 108 7.12 -22.54 -3.33
C PRO A 108 5.87 -23.21 -3.90
N LYS A 109 5.25 -22.57 -4.90
CA LYS A 109 4.06 -23.14 -5.53
C LYS A 109 4.44 -24.42 -6.27
N PRO A 110 3.60 -25.48 -6.23
CA PRO A 110 3.79 -26.64 -7.07
C PRO A 110 3.75 -26.22 -8.54
N GLU A 111 4.81 -26.51 -9.29
CA GLU A 111 4.91 -26.13 -10.70
C GLU A 111 4.24 -27.19 -11.60
N GLY A 112 4.42 -28.47 -11.26
CA GLY A 112 3.94 -29.62 -12.01
C GLY A 112 2.46 -29.95 -11.81
N PHE A 113 1.90 -30.70 -12.77
CA PHE A 113 0.55 -31.25 -12.66
C PHE A 113 0.41 -32.21 -11.47
N LEU A 114 1.37 -33.13 -11.27
CA LEU A 114 1.32 -34.11 -10.19
C LEU A 114 1.37 -33.43 -8.81
N ASP A 115 2.23 -32.43 -8.63
CA ASP A 115 2.32 -31.68 -7.38
C ASP A 115 1.01 -30.94 -7.07
N LYS A 116 0.40 -30.29 -8.09
CA LYS A 116 -0.93 -29.63 -7.97
C LYS A 116 -2.04 -30.63 -7.66
N PHE A 117 -1.99 -31.81 -8.28
CA PHE A 117 -2.96 -32.89 -8.06
C PHE A 117 -2.88 -33.45 -6.64
N TYR A 118 -1.67 -33.70 -6.12
CA TYR A 118 -1.47 -34.17 -4.74
C TYR A 118 -1.89 -33.12 -3.69
N GLU A 119 -1.80 -31.83 -4.00
CA GLU A 119 -2.30 -30.74 -3.16
C GLU A 119 -3.81 -30.48 -3.29
N GLY A 120 -4.53 -31.24 -4.13
CA GLY A 120 -5.97 -31.07 -4.33
C GLY A 120 -6.35 -29.78 -5.06
N ARG A 121 -5.40 -29.19 -5.81
CA ARG A 121 -5.59 -27.98 -6.63
C ARG A 121 -5.74 -28.38 -8.10
N GLY A 122 -6.88 -29.01 -8.42
CA GLY A 122 -7.27 -29.38 -9.78
C GLY A 122 -7.88 -28.22 -10.56
#